data_AF-A0A1Q8V8D1-F1
#
_entry.id   AF-A0A1Q8V8D1-F1
#
_cell.length_a   1.000
_cell.length_b   1.000
_cell.length_c   1.000
_cell.angle_alpha   90.00
_cell.angle_beta   90.00
_cell.angle_gamma   90.00
#
_symmetry.space_group_name_H-M   'P 1'
#
loop_
_entity.id
_entity.type
_entity.pdbx_description
1 polymer ?
#
loop_
_entity_poly.entity_id
_entity_poly.type
_entity_poly.pdbx_seq_one_letter_code
_entity_poly.pdbx_strand_id
1 'polypeptide(L)' 'MKVRELNRRIEALGGVMTRQCGSHRRYEVVSAKGVRAFTVVPQHAGEVPVGTLAAIDRDLAPVLGKGWTRR' A
#
# COMPACT_ATOMS: atom_id res chain seq x y z
N MET A 1 2.11 -11.92 -3.99
CA MET A 1 2.22 -10.60 -4.67
C MET A 1 3.64 -10.08 -4.49
N LYS A 2 4.29 -9.67 -5.58
CA LYS A 2 5.65 -9.11 -5.52
C LYS A 2 5.62 -7.68 -4.98
N VAL A 3 6.66 -7.23 -4.29
CA VAL A 3 6.75 -5.84 -3.77
C VAL A 3 6.54 -4.79 -4.87
N ARG A 4 7.15 -5.00 -6.05
CA ARG A 4 6.99 -4.10 -7.21
C ARG A 4 5.55 -4.03 -7.71
N GLU A 5 4.84 -5.16 -7.66
CA GLU A 5 3.45 -5.26 -8.07
C GLU A 5 2.53 -4.52 -7.08
N LEU A 6 2.80 -4.69 -5.78
CA LEU A 6 2.10 -3.97 -4.72
C LEU A 6 2.26 -2.44 -4.87
N ASN A 7 3.48 -1.95 -5.08
CA ASN A 7 3.72 -0.52 -5.29
C ASN A 7 2.91 0.02 -6.47
N ARG A 8 2.99 -0.65 -7.64
CA ARG A 8 2.24 -0.26 -8.84
C ARG A 8 0.73 -0.27 -8.61
N ARG A 9 0.24 -1.25 -7.85
CA ARG A 9 -1.18 -1.38 -7.53
C ARG A 9 -1.65 -0.25 -6.62
N ILE A 10 -0.87 0.13 -5.61
CA ILE A 10 -1.16 1.29 -4.75
C ILE A 10 -1.21 2.56 -5.60
N GLU A 11 -0.22 2.76 -6.48
CA GLU A 11 -0.12 3.92 -7.37
C GLU A 11 -1.31 3.99 -8.35
N ALA A 12 -1.70 2.86 -8.95
CA ALA A 12 -2.86 2.77 -9.84
C ALA A 12 -4.19 3.07 -9.14
N LEU A 13 -4.27 2.82 -7.82
CA LEU A 13 -5.43 3.12 -6.99
C LEU A 13 -5.38 4.54 -6.39
N GLY A 14 -4.51 5.40 -6.91
CA GLY A 14 -4.38 6.80 -6.50
C GLY A 14 -3.50 7.02 -5.28
N GLY A 15 -2.74 6.00 -4.85
CA GLY A 15 -1.77 6.14 -3.79
C GLY A 15 -0.52 6.88 -4.24
N VAL A 16 -0.03 7.78 -3.40
CA VAL A 16 1.17 8.59 -3.67
C VAL A 16 2.24 8.22 -2.65
N MET A 17 3.47 8.03 -3.13
CA MET A 17 4.62 7.84 -2.27
C MET A 17 4.97 9.18 -1.61
N THR A 18 4.95 9.24 -0.27
CA THR A 18 5.14 10.49 0.49
C THR A 18 6.48 10.55 1.21
N ARG A 19 7.13 9.41 1.48
CA ARG A 19 8.44 9.35 2.15
C ARG A 19 9.19 8.06 1.84
N GLN A 20 10.51 8.13 1.72
CA GLN A 20 11.40 6.94 1.75
C GLN A 20 12.36 7.02 2.94
N CYS A 21 12.57 5.91 3.62
CA CYS A 21 13.64 5.75 4.61
C CYS A 21 14.30 4.39 4.41
N GLY A 22 15.53 4.37 3.93
CA GLY A 22 16.21 3.14 3.53
C GLY A 22 15.37 2.33 2.52
N SER A 23 15.20 1.05 2.81
CA SER A 23 14.40 0.12 2.02
C SER A 23 12.90 0.16 2.35
N HIS A 24 12.35 1.28 2.85
CA HIS A 24 10.92 1.40 3.15
C HIS A 24 10.33 2.64 2.47
N ARG A 25 9.15 2.48 1.87
CA ARG A 25 8.36 3.58 1.29
C ARG A 25 7.06 3.76 2.05
N ARG A 26 6.73 4.98 2.42
CA ARG A 26 5.42 5.36 2.91
C ARG A 26 4.55 5.74 1.72
N TYR A 27 3.39 5.11 1.61
CA TYR A 27 2.36 5.47 0.67
C TYR A 27 1.16 6.05 1.40
N GLU A 28 0.50 7.01 0.76
CA GLU A 28 -0.72 7.63 1.24
C GLU A 28 -1.78 7.60 0.15
N VAL A 29 -3.03 7.30 0.52
CA VAL A 29 -4.19 7.33 -0.37
C VAL A 29 -5.24 8.26 0.23
N VAL A 30 -5.84 9.09 -0.61
CA VAL A 30 -6.89 10.04 -0.21
C VAL A 30 -8.15 9.79 -1.05
N SER A 31 -9.27 9.55 -0.38
CA SER A 31 -10.57 9.40 -1.06
C SER A 31 -11.11 10.76 -1.54
N ALA A 32 -12.07 10.75 -2.47
CA ALA A 32 -12.78 11.95 -2.90
C ALA A 32 -13.51 12.68 -1.75
N LYS A 33 -13.80 11.99 -0.64
CA LYS A 33 -14.45 12.55 0.56
C LYS A 33 -13.43 13.08 1.58
N GLY A 34 -12.14 13.12 1.25
CA GLY A 34 -11.07 13.61 2.12
C GLY A 34 -10.59 12.61 3.18
N VAL A 35 -11.12 11.37 3.22
CA VAL A 35 -10.58 10.31 4.09
C VAL A 35 -9.17 9.95 3.63
N ARG A 36 -8.20 9.94 4.55
CA ARG A 36 -6.78 9.65 4.29
C ARG A 36 -6.40 8.33 4.97
N ALA A 37 -5.63 7.51 4.27
CA ALA A 37 -5.03 6.29 4.81
C ALA A 37 -3.57 6.21 4.36
N PHE A 38 -2.72 5.57 5.16
CA PHE A 38 -1.31 5.40 4.82
C PHE A 38 -0.81 4.04 5.26
N THR A 39 0.26 3.59 4.62
CA THR A 39 0.97 2.36 5.02
C THR A 39 2.45 2.49 4.67
N VAL A 40 3.26 1.60 5.22
CA VAL A 40 4.69 1.50 4.92
C VAL A 40 4.95 0.17 4.21
N VAL A 41 5.49 0.25 3.00
CA VAL A 41 5.80 -0.90 2.16
C VAL A 41 7.31 -1.17 2.21
N PRO A 42 7.75 -2.35 2.70
CA PRO A 42 9.15 -2.75 2.60
C PRO A 42 9.52 -2.99 1.13
N GLN A 43 10.72 -2.58 0.75
CA GLN A 43 11.23 -2.54 -0.62
C GLN A 43 12.28 -3.63 -0.90
N HIS A 44 12.41 -4.62 -0.02
CA HIS A 44 13.28 -5.76 -0.28
C HIS A 44 12.76 -6.59 -1.46
N ALA A 45 13.66 -7.18 -2.23
CA ALA A 45 13.28 -8.02 -3.36
C ALA A 45 12.45 -9.23 -2.90
N GLY A 46 11.50 -9.65 -3.74
CA GLY A 46 10.71 -10.86 -3.53
C GLY A 46 9.23 -10.60 -3.28
N GLU A 47 8.62 -11.60 -2.65
CA GLU A 47 7.21 -11.59 -2.29
C GLU A 47 6.99 -10.85 -0.98
N VAL A 48 5.85 -10.17 -0.91
CA VAL A 48 5.39 -9.57 0.36
C VAL A 48 4.90 -10.72 1.24
N PRO A 49 5.42 -10.89 2.47
CA PRO A 49 4.93 -11.90 3.40
C PRO A 49 3.42 -11.74 3.64
N VAL A 50 2.71 -12.84 3.80
CA VAL A 50 1.23 -12.83 3.93
C VAL A 50 0.76 -11.92 5.06
N GLY A 51 1.43 -11.93 6.21
CA GLY A 51 1.11 -11.06 7.35
C GLY A 51 1.33 -9.58 7.03
N THR A 52 2.42 -9.24 6.36
CA THR A 52 2.72 -7.87 5.91
C THR A 52 1.70 -7.40 4.88
N LEU A 53 1.37 -8.24 3.90
CA LEU A 53 0.35 -7.93 2.90
C LEU A 53 -1.02 -7.70 3.54
N ALA A 54 -1.40 -8.51 4.53
CA ALA A 54 -2.64 -8.36 5.28
C ALA A 54 -2.68 -7.07 6.12
N ALA A 55 -1.55 -6.67 6.70
CA ALA A 55 -1.43 -5.40 7.41
C ALA A 55 -1.61 -4.22 6.44
N ILE A 56 -0.91 -4.24 5.31
CA ILE A 56 -1.01 -3.22 4.25
C ILE A 56 -2.44 -3.14 3.68
N ASP A 57 -3.11 -4.30 3.49
CA ASP A 57 -4.50 -4.33 3.05
C ASP A 57 -5.41 -3.59 4.05
N ARG A 58 -5.26 -3.91 5.34
CA ARG A 58 -6.02 -3.30 6.45
C ARG A 58 -5.76 -1.79 6.57
N ASP A 59 -4.51 -1.37 6.46
CA ASP A 59 -4.10 0.02 6.61
C ASP A 59 -4.77 0.92 5.57
N LEU A 60 -4.84 0.47 4.31
CA LEU A 60 -5.42 1.23 3.20
C LEU A 60 -6.92 0.95 2.97
N ALA A 61 -7.50 -0.06 3.64
CA ALA A 61 -8.91 -0.42 3.54
C ALA A 61 -9.92 0.73 3.83
N PRO A 62 -9.65 1.73 4.70
CA PRO A 62 -10.57 2.85 4.89
C PRO A 62 -10.83 3.67 3.62
N VAL A 63 -9.90 3.64 2.65
CA VAL A 63 -10.02 4.35 1.37
C VAL A 63 -10.27 3.39 0.21
N LEU A 64 -9.56 2.26 0.17
CA LEU A 64 -9.59 1.33 -0.96
C LEU A 64 -10.61 0.17 -0.79
N GLY A 65 -11.18 0.02 0.40
CA GLY A 65 -12.04 -1.10 0.76
C GLY A 65 -11.26 -2.36 1.14
N LYS A 66 -11.89 -3.27 1.89
CA LYS A 66 -11.23 -4.53 2.33
C LYS A 66 -10.92 -5.45 1.14
N GLY A 67 -9.76 -6.10 1.19
CA GLY A 67 -9.31 -7.06 0.18
C GLY A 67 -8.91 -6.41 -1.14
N TRP A 68 -8.62 -5.11 -1.15
CA TRP A 68 -8.21 -4.37 -2.35
C TRP A 68 -6.90 -4.91 -2.93
N THR A 69 -6.11 -5.67 -2.18
CA THR A 69 -4.89 -6.34 -2.67
C THR A 69 -5.18 -7.56 -3.55
N ARG A 70 -6.43 -8.07 -3.58
CA ARG A 70 -6.82 -9.31 -4.28
C ARG A 70 -7.78 -9.12 -5.46
N ARG A 71 -8.29 -7.91 -5.64
CA ARG A 71 -9.25 -7.56 -6.71
C ARG A 71 -8.59 -7.39 -8.09
#